data_AF-A0A2E8DPJ3-F1
#
_entry.id   AF-A0A2E8DPJ3-F1
#
_cell.length_a   1.000
_cell.length_b   1.000
_cell.length_c   1.000
_cell.angle_alpha   90.00
_cell.angle_beta   90.00
_cell.angle_gamma   90.00
#
_symmetry.space_group_name_H-M   'P 1'
#
loop_
_entity.id
_entity.type
_entity.pdbx_description
1 polymer ?
#
loop_
_entity_poly.entity_id
_entity_poly.type
_entity_poly.pdbx_seq_one_letter_code
_entity_poly.pdbx_strand_id
1 'polypeptide(L)' 'MGVNFTNFHRTLSTYIQGFMEVGFKIEGIIEPAISEDQLALYPELEDELRVPNFIIYSLSKP' A
#
# COMPACT_ATOMS: atom_id res chain seq x y z
N MET A 1 -18.72 7.25 4.02
CA MET A 1 -18.58 8.02 2.75
C MET A 1 -18.98 7.12 1.61
N GLY A 2 -20.10 7.43 0.94
CA GLY A 2 -20.67 6.65 -0.15
C GLY A 2 -20.19 7.15 -1.51
N VAL A 3 -18.92 6.92 -1.83
CA VAL A 3 -18.43 7.10 -3.20
C VAL A 3 -18.69 5.78 -3.92
N ASN A 4 -19.35 5.82 -5.10
CA ASN A 4 -19.59 4.61 -5.87
C ASN A 4 -18.35 4.36 -6.75
N PHE A 5 -17.47 3.48 -6.30
CA PHE A 5 -16.27 3.09 -7.03
C PHE A 5 -16.12 1.57 -7.03
N THR A 6 -15.64 1.03 -8.15
CA THR A 6 -15.34 -0.40 -8.27
C THR A 6 -13.84 -0.60 -8.04
N ASN A 7 -13.48 -1.33 -6.98
CA ASN A 7 -12.11 -1.74 -6.74
C ASN A 7 -11.79 -3.04 -7.46
N PHE A 8 -10.60 -3.12 -8.04
CA PHE A 8 -10.09 -4.35 -8.64
C PHE A 8 -9.02 -4.94 -7.73
N HIS A 9 -9.42 -5.90 -6.91
CA HIS A 9 -8.48 -6.61 -6.06
C HIS A 9 -7.43 -7.34 -6.91
N ARG A 10 -6.18 -7.25 -6.47
CA ARG A 10 -5.03 -8.02 -6.97
C ARG A 10 -4.17 -8.37 -5.77
N THR A 11 -3.56 -9.54 -5.82
CA THR A 11 -2.62 -9.95 -4.78
C THR A 11 -1.32 -9.16 -4.91
N LEU A 12 -0.56 -9.05 -3.82
CA LEU A 12 0.80 -8.50 -3.85
C LEU A 12 1.66 -9.20 -4.93
N SER A 13 1.57 -10.54 -5.00
CA SER A 13 2.29 -11.31 -6.02
C SER A 13 1.90 -10.94 -7.45
N THR A 14 0.64 -10.60 -7.71
CA THR A 14 0.20 -10.17 -9.05
C THR A 14 0.89 -8.87 -9.46
N TYR A 15 1.00 -7.90 -8.54
CA TYR A 15 1.69 -6.65 -8.82
C TYR A 15 3.19 -6.85 -9.02
N ILE A 16 3.86 -7.55 -8.10
CA ILE A 16 5.30 -7.81 -8.16
C ILE A 16 5.68 -8.52 -9.47
N GLN A 17 4.96 -9.59 -9.82
CA GLN A 17 5.21 -10.33 -11.06
C GLN A 17 4.99 -9.43 -12.29
N GLY A 18 3.88 -8.69 -12.33
CA GLY A 18 3.59 -7.79 -13.44
C GLY A 18 4.68 -6.72 -13.64
N PHE A 19 5.20 -6.13 -12.56
CA PHE A 19 6.30 -5.16 -12.65
C PHE A 19 7.58 -5.78 -13.21
N MET A 20 7.93 -6.98 -12.78
CA MET A 20 9.11 -7.69 -13.29
C MET A 20 8.97 -8.07 -14.76
N GLU A 21 7.79 -8.57 -15.16
CA GLU A 21 7.51 -8.98 -16.55
C GLU A 21 7.64 -7.83 -17.55
N VAL A 22 7.25 -6.61 -17.17
CA VAL A 22 7.37 -5.42 -18.03
C VAL A 22 8.72 -4.71 -17.90
N GLY A 23 9.66 -5.28 -17.14
CA GLY A 23 11.05 -4.85 -17.05
C GLY A 23 11.33 -3.75 -16.02
N PHE A 24 10.48 -3.55 -15.01
CA PHE A 24 10.82 -2.69 -13.88
C PHE A 24 11.72 -3.44 -12.88
N LYS A 25 12.65 -2.69 -12.28
CA LYS A 25 13.36 -3.09 -11.08
C LYS A 25 12.58 -2.59 -9.86
N ILE A 26 12.29 -3.48 -8.93
CA ILE A 26 11.67 -3.13 -7.65
C ILE A 26 12.76 -2.66 -6.70
N GLU A 27 12.67 -1.42 -6.24
CA GLU A 27 13.62 -0.80 -5.31
C GLU A 27 13.13 -0.80 -3.87
N GLY A 28 11.81 -0.85 -3.67
CA GLY A 28 11.22 -0.90 -2.35
C GLY A 28 9.73 -1.22 -2.40
N ILE A 29 9.25 -1.85 -1.33
CA ILE A 29 7.83 -2.07 -1.04
C ILE A 29 7.61 -1.57 0.39
N ILE A 30 6.69 -0.64 0.57
CA ILE A 30 6.45 0.03 1.84
C ILE A 30 4.97 -0.12 2.18
N GLU A 31 4.68 -0.67 3.35
CA GLU A 31 3.36 -0.73 3.96
C GLU A 31 3.31 0.36 5.04
N PRO A 32 2.80 1.57 4.74
CA PRO A 32 2.83 2.67 5.70
C PRO A 32 1.92 2.36 6.89
N ALA A 33 2.49 2.46 8.09
CA ALA A 33 1.77 2.44 9.35
C ALA A 33 1.56 3.88 9.86
N ILE A 34 0.57 4.04 10.73
CA ILE A 34 0.28 5.32 11.38
C ILE A 34 1.35 5.58 12.45
N SER A 35 1.87 6.81 12.52
CA SER A 35 2.83 7.19 13.56
C SER A 35 2.14 7.42 14.91
N GLU A 36 2.91 7.35 16.01
CA GLU A 36 2.38 7.62 17.36
C GLU A 36 1.75 9.03 17.47
N ASP A 37 2.39 10.04 16.87
CA ASP A 37 1.85 11.41 16.83
C ASP A 37 0.51 11.50 16.07
N GLN A 38 0.38 10.73 14.99
CA GLN A 38 -0.86 10.68 14.22
C GLN A 38 -1.95 9.92 14.97
N LEU A 39 -1.61 8.85 15.68
CA LEU A 39 -2.57 8.11 16.51
C LEU A 39 -3.04 8.95 17.70
N ALA A 40 -2.16 9.78 18.28
CA ALA A 40 -2.55 10.73 19.32
C ALA A 40 -3.56 11.77 18.81
N LEU A 41 -3.43 12.19 17.54
CA LEU A 41 -4.35 13.13 16.91
C LEU A 41 -5.65 12.48 16.42
N TYR A 42 -5.59 11.21 16.00
CA TYR A 42 -6.70 10.43 15.45
C TYR A 42 -6.78 9.03 16.10
N PRO A 43 -7.23 8.94 17.36
CA PRO A 43 -7.27 7.67 18.10
C PRO A 43 -8.17 6.61 17.45
N GLU A 44 -9.16 7.02 16.65
CA GLU A 44 -10.04 6.13 15.89
C GLU A 44 -9.30 5.27 14.87
N LEU A 45 -8.04 5.61 14.55
CA LEU A 45 -7.21 4.87 13.61
C LEU A 45 -6.35 3.79 14.28
N GLU A 46 -6.56 3.48 15.56
CA GLU A 46 -5.81 2.42 16.28
C GLU A 46 -5.89 1.06 15.55
N ASP A 47 -7.04 0.73 14.99
CA ASP A 47 -7.23 -0.53 14.24
C ASP A 47 -6.34 -0.61 12.99
N GLU A 48 -5.90 0.52 12.43
CA GLU A 48 -4.99 0.59 11.28
C GLU A 48 -3.57 0.14 11.61
N LEU A 49 -3.21 0.04 12.89
CA LEU A 49 -1.95 -0.57 13.31
C LEU A 49 -1.94 -2.10 13.14
N ARG A 50 -3.13 -2.73 13.02
CA ARG A 50 -3.25 -4.19 12.91
C ARG A 50 -3.11 -4.70 11.48
N VAL A 51 -3.41 -3.85 10.49
CA VAL A 51 -3.44 -4.23 9.08
C VAL A 51 -3.04 -3.04 8.20
N PRO A 52 -2.15 -3.22 7.23
CA PRO A 52 -1.80 -2.14 6.32
C PRO A 52 -2.94 -1.87 5.33
N ASN A 53 -3.39 -0.63 5.27
CA ASN A 53 -4.37 -0.19 4.28
C ASN A 53 -3.77 0.08 2.90
N PHE A 54 -2.47 0.36 2.85
CA PHE A 54 -1.80 0.78 1.63
C PHE A 54 -0.51 0.00 1.40
N ILE A 55 -0.14 -0.13 0.12
CA ILE A 55 1.16 -0.62 -0.31
C ILE A 55 1.71 0.40 -1.30
N ILE A 56 2.93 0.88 -1.05
CA ILE A 56 3.66 1.80 -1.91
C ILE A 56 4.80 1.03 -2.56
N TYR A 57 4.89 1.09 -3.89
CA TYR A 57 5.94 0.45 -4.67
C TYR A 57 6.91 1.51 -5.19
N SER A 58 8.20 1.37 -4.89
CA SER A 58 9.27 2.15 -5.52
C SER A 58 9.87 1.32 -6.65
N LEU A 59 9.75 1.83 -7.88
CA LEU A 59 10.15 1.12 -9.09
C LEU A 59 11.07 2.01 -9.92
N SER A 60 12.13 1.44 -10.47
CA SER A 60 12.94 2.08 -11.51
C SER A 60 12.88 1.28 -12.80
N LYS A 61 12.95 1.98 -13.93
CA LYS A 61 13.05 1.34 -15.25
C LYS A 61 14.40 1.71 -15.86
N PRO A 62 15.26 0.72 -16.17
CA PRO A 62 16.52 0.96 -16.83
C PRO A 62 16.34 1.49 -18.26
#